data_AF-A0A661BFP8-F1
#
_entry.id   AF-A0A661BFP8-F1
#
_cell.length_a   1.000
_cell.length_b   1.000
_cell.length_c   1.000
_cell.angle_alpha   90.00
_cell.angle_beta   90.00
_cell.angle_gamma   90.00
#
_symmetry.space_group_name_H-M   'P 1'
#
loop_
_entity.id
_entity.type
_entity.pdbx_description
1 polymer ?
#
loop_
_entity_poly.entity_id
_entity_poly.type
_entity_poly.pdbx_seq_one_letter_code
_entity_poly.pdbx_strand_id
1 'polypeptide(L)' 'IPVVSIFGPTVPEFGFAPIGEKNIVVQAEDLPCRPCAPHGGMHCPKGHFLCMNSITPEKIFYLIEKNLLKNL' A
#
# COMPACT_ATOMS: atom_id res chain seq x y z
N ILE A 1 15.70 -3.84 -8.89
CA ILE A 1 14.42 -4.39 -9.38
C ILE A 1 13.31 -3.56 -8.75
N PRO A 2 12.38 -2.98 -9.51
CA PRO A 2 11.27 -2.24 -8.93
C PRO A 2 10.35 -3.13 -8.07
N VAL A 3 9.89 -2.61 -6.94
CA VAL A 3 8.94 -3.31 -6.05
C VAL A 3 7.68 -2.47 -5.89
N VAL A 4 6.53 -3.10 -6.05
CA VAL A 4 5.22 -2.52 -5.70
C VAL A 4 4.79 -3.15 -4.38
N SER A 5 4.63 -2.31 -3.36
CA SER A 5 4.26 -2.73 -2.01
C SER A 5 2.91 -2.14 -1.64
N ILE A 6 2.01 -2.96 -1.10
CA ILE A 6 0.64 -2.56 -0.75
C ILE A 6 0.50 -2.62 0.77
N PHE A 7 0.15 -1.50 1.40
CA PHE A 7 0.02 -1.38 2.84
C PHE A 7 -1.43 -1.08 3.25
N GLY A 8 -2.04 -2.01 3.99
CA GLY A 8 -3.38 -1.85 4.55
C GLY A 8 -3.36 -1.58 6.06
N PRO A 9 -3.42 -2.62 6.93
CA PRO A 9 -3.40 -2.43 8.38
C PRO A 9 -2.06 -1.91 8.93
N THR A 10 -0.97 -2.20 8.20
CA THR A 10 0.40 -1.78 8.51
C THR A 10 0.76 -0.48 7.78
N VAL A 11 1.89 0.10 8.16
CA VAL A 11 2.41 1.34 7.56
C VAL A 11 3.90 1.18 7.19
N PRO A 12 4.39 1.87 6.14
CA PRO A 12 5.80 1.84 5.73
C PRO A 12 6.79 2.16 6.87
N GLU A 13 6.39 3.05 7.77
CA GLU A 13 7.17 3.56 8.90
C GLU A 13 7.52 2.47 9.93
N PHE A 14 6.87 1.30 9.87
CA PHE A 14 7.27 0.13 10.64
C PHE A 14 8.58 -0.52 10.15
N GLY A 15 9.20 0.01 9.08
CA GLY A 15 10.49 -0.44 8.58
C GLY A 15 10.42 -1.59 7.57
N PHE A 16 9.23 -1.91 7.06
CA PHE A 16 9.01 -2.95 6.05
C PHE A 16 8.86 -2.40 4.62
N ALA A 17 9.08 -1.10 4.43
CA ALA A 17 9.06 -0.49 3.10
C ALA A 17 10.21 -1.02 2.24
N PRO A 18 10.00 -1.22 0.92
CA PRO A 18 11.04 -1.71 0.03
C PRO A 18 12.13 -0.64 -0.19
N ILE A 19 13.39 -1.08 -0.30
CA ILE A 19 14.55 -0.20 -0.52
C ILE A 19 14.82 -0.05 -2.03
N GLY A 20 14.98 1.18 -2.51
CA GLY A 20 15.27 1.47 -3.91
C GLY A 20 14.44 2.62 -4.49
N GLU A 21 15.04 3.34 -5.45
CA GLU A 21 14.50 4.58 -6.01
C GLU A 21 13.24 4.39 -6.87
N LYS A 22 13.06 3.19 -7.44
CA LYS A 22 11.93 2.86 -8.32
C LYS A 22 10.80 2.12 -7.61
N ASN A 23 10.76 2.15 -6.28
CA ASN A 23 9.72 1.45 -5.54
C ASN A 23 8.45 2.26 -5.46
N ILE A 24 7.32 1.56 -5.48
CA ILE A 24 6.00 2.14 -5.34
C ILE A 24 5.39 1.62 -4.04
N VAL A 25 5.00 2.55 -3.17
CA VAL A 25 4.18 2.27 -1.99
C VAL A 25 2.74 2.65 -2.33
N VAL A 26 1.83 1.69 -2.19
CA VAL A 26 0.39 1.88 -2.40
C VAL A 26 -0.32 1.72 -1.07
N GLN A 27 -1.04 2.75 -0.66
CA GLN A 27 -1.79 2.75 0.59
C GLN A 27 -3.04 3.64 0.48
N ALA A 28 -3.97 3.48 1.41
CA ALA A 28 -5.02 4.45 1.64
C ALA A 28 -4.43 5.63 2.42
N GLU A 29 -4.62 6.84 1.90
CA GLU A 29 -4.23 8.09 2.56
C GLU A 29 -5.34 8.56 3.51
N ASP A 30 -4.96 9.38 4.49
CA ASP A 30 -5.87 10.08 5.41
C ASP A 30 -6.87 9.17 6.15
N LEU A 31 -6.44 7.94 6.48
CA LEU A 31 -7.28 6.97 7.18
C LEU A 31 -6.96 6.95 8.68
N PRO A 32 -7.77 7.57 9.57
CA PRO A 32 -7.44 7.71 10.99
C PRO A 32 -7.43 6.39 11.77
N CYS A 33 -7.99 5.31 11.21
CA CYS A 33 -7.94 3.98 11.81
C CYS A 33 -6.66 3.20 11.47
N ARG A 34 -5.66 3.82 10.84
CA ARG A 34 -4.40 3.20 10.40
C ARG A 34 -3.21 3.91 11.06
N PRO A 35 -2.16 3.19 11.52
CA PRO A 35 -2.05 1.72 11.58
C PRO A 35 -2.98 1.11 12.63
N CYS A 36 -3.44 -0.11 12.41
CA CYS A 36 -4.24 -0.85 13.41
C CYS A 36 -3.72 -2.26 13.73
N ALA A 37 -2.69 -2.74 13.02
CA ALA A 37 -2.02 -3.99 13.36
C ALA A 37 -0.53 -3.96 12.94
N PRO A 38 0.42 -4.37 13.81
CA PRO A 38 1.85 -4.33 13.53
C PRO A 38 2.30 -5.30 12.42
N HIS A 39 1.55 -6.39 12.23
CA HIS A 39 1.86 -7.46 11.26
C HIS A 39 0.66 -7.82 10.37
N GLY A 40 -0.29 -6.90 10.19
CA GLY A 40 -1.54 -7.20 9.51
C GLY A 40 -2.48 -8.10 10.33
N GLY A 41 -3.45 -8.72 9.67
CA GLY A 41 -4.37 -9.65 10.33
C GLY A 41 -5.62 -9.93 9.50
N MET A 42 -6.34 -10.99 9.89
CA MET A 42 -7.60 -11.40 9.26
C MET A 42 -8.82 -10.60 9.72
N HIS A 43 -8.66 -9.71 10.71
CA HIS A 43 -9.75 -8.93 11.28
C HIS A 43 -9.41 -7.44 11.31
N CYS A 44 -10.35 -6.60 10.85
CA CYS A 44 -10.27 -5.15 10.98
C CYS A 44 -10.97 -4.73 12.28
N PRO A 45 -10.33 -3.99 13.19
CA PRO A 45 -10.97 -3.52 14.43
C PRO A 45 -12.20 -2.64 14.22
N LYS A 46 -12.36 -2.10 12.99
CA LYS A 46 -13.52 -1.29 12.58
C LYS A 46 -14.48 -2.04 11.64
N GLY A 47 -14.21 -3.30 11.32
CA GLY A 47 -15.10 -4.19 10.55
C GLY A 47 -15.20 -3.92 9.03
N HIS A 48 -14.59 -2.86 8.51
CA HIS A 48 -14.82 -2.43 7.12
C HIS A 48 -13.63 -2.65 6.16
N PHE A 49 -12.41 -2.90 6.67
CA PHE A 49 -11.19 -3.06 5.86
C PHE A 49 -10.98 -1.96 4.81
N LEU A 50 -11.28 -0.71 5.16
CA LEU A 50 -11.30 0.39 4.17
C LEU A 50 -9.92 0.62 3.59
N CYS A 51 -8.86 0.43 4.38
CA CYS A 51 -7.47 0.54 3.94
C CYS A 51 -7.11 -0.38 2.77
N MET A 52 -7.70 -1.58 2.69
CA MET A 52 -7.47 -2.52 1.58
C MET A 52 -8.53 -2.36 0.49
N ASN A 53 -9.80 -2.24 0.89
CA ASN A 53 -10.92 -2.17 -0.05
C ASN A 53 -10.93 -0.88 -0.89
N SER A 54 -10.28 0.20 -0.45
CA SER A 54 -10.14 1.43 -1.24
C SER A 54 -9.00 1.38 -2.27
N ILE A 55 -8.16 0.34 -2.24
CA ILE A 55 -7.03 0.18 -3.17
C ILE A 55 -7.48 -0.77 -4.28
N THR A 56 -7.91 -0.21 -5.42
CA THR A 56 -8.38 -1.03 -6.54
C THR A 56 -7.21 -1.52 -7.41
N PRO A 57 -7.36 -2.66 -8.11
CA PRO A 57 -6.37 -3.14 -9.08
C PRO A 57 -6.04 -2.09 -10.15
N GLU A 58 -7.01 -1.32 -10.60
CA GLU A 58 -6.83 -0.27 -11.62
C GLU A 58 -5.94 0.86 -11.10
N LYS A 59 -6.10 1.25 -9.83
CA LYS A 59 -5.21 2.23 -9.18
C LYS A 59 -3.78 1.72 -9.14
N ILE A 60 -3.58 0.44 -8.81
CA ILE A 60 -2.24 -0.17 -8.79
C ILE A 60 -1.64 -0.18 -10.20
N PHE A 61 -2.41 -0.62 -11.21
CA PHE A 61 -1.95 -0.69 -12.59
C PHE A 61 -1.55 0.70 -13.13
N TYR A 62 -2.39 1.71 -12.90
CA TYR A 62 -2.08 3.10 -13.25
C TYR A 62 -0.76 3.58 -12.62
N LEU A 63 -0.51 3.26 -11.34
CA LEU A 63 0.74 3.64 -10.68
C LEU A 63 1.95 2.92 -11.28
N ILE A 64 1.80 1.65 -11.66
CA ILE A 64 2.85 0.89 -12.35
C ILE A 64 3.16 1.53 -13.70
N GLU A 65 2.14 1.79 -14.53
CA GLU A 65 2.33 2.44 -15.83
C GLU A 65 3.02 3.79 -15.67
N LYS A 66 2.52 4.63 -14.77
CA LYS A 66 3.01 5.98 -14.53
C LYS A 66 4.47 6.04 -14.07
N ASN A 67 4.90 5.12 -13.22
CA ASN A 67 6.20 5.24 -12.53
C ASN A 67 7.26 4.25 -13.06
N LEU A 68 6.86 3.14 -13.70
CA LEU A 68 7.78 2.10 -14.14
C LEU A 68 7.84 1.95 -15.66
N LEU A 69 6.70 2.08 -16.36
CA LEU A 69 6.64 1.78 -17.78
C LEU A 69 6.86 3.00 -18.69
N LYS A 70 6.74 4.23 -18.18
CA LYS A 70 6.95 5.46 -18.98
C LYS A 70 8.38 5.70 -19.49
N ASN A 71 9.34 4.85 -19.11
CA ASN A 71 10.75 4.94 -19.53
C ASN A 71 11.27 3.62 -20.13
N LEU A 72 10.37 2.72 -20.54
CA LEU A 72 10.66 1.58 -21.42
C LEU A 72 10.26 1.96 -22.85
#